data_AF-D9VPA6-F1
#
_entry.id   AF-D9VPA6-F1
#
_cell.length_a   1.000
_cell.length_b   1.000
_cell.length_c   1.000
_cell.angle_alpha   90.00
_cell.angle_beta   90.00
_cell.angle_gamma   90.00
#
_symmetry.space_group_name_H-M   'P 1'
#
loop_
_entity.id
_entity.type
_entity.pdbx_description
1 polymer ?
#
loop_
_entity_poly.entity_id
_entity_poly.type
_entity_poly.pdbx_seq_one_letter_code
_entity_poly.pdbx_strand_id
1 'polypeptide(L)'
;MTVRCAACGRESEWPHPEVGCGSCGMVVRVPVHPVDQPPEPADQPPLGQPAGDAGAAGAGAAGAAGAGAGARGVRRDPARAEPRGGADGPDGPGGGAGPRTDPAAGRPAVSRSAFRPVTIRTARDAVVTAALYLRWLGFQDVRQPDQVPIPSEVVDLRAPGVVAQVDPTTAPAGLRAVECVWLNGLTASATSVYFSLAGYTEEARGRADDLGIPLFVMDLTGMPQPVNDPADRLVGMGA
;
A
#
# COMPACT_ATOMS: atom_id res chain seq x y z
N MET A 1 -16.06 17.09 19.04
CA MET A 1 -15.17 17.74 18.04
C MET A 1 -15.90 17.74 16.71
N THR A 2 -16.06 18.87 16.02
CA THR A 2 -16.75 18.89 14.72
C THR A 2 -15.76 18.60 13.59
N VAL A 3 -16.14 17.68 12.70
CA VAL A 3 -15.43 17.40 11.46
C VAL A 3 -16.28 17.78 10.28
N ARG A 4 -15.64 18.25 9.22
CA ARG A 4 -16.29 18.54 7.95
C ARG A 4 -16.08 17.38 6.99
N CYS A 5 -17.17 16.85 6.45
CA CYS A 5 -17.08 15.84 5.40
C CYS A 5 -16.51 16.46 4.12
N ALA A 6 -15.40 15.94 3.60
CA ALA A 6 -14.79 16.43 2.35
C ALA A 6 -15.65 16.15 1.10
N ALA A 7 -16.56 15.17 1.16
CA ALA A 7 -17.42 14.80 0.04
C ALA A 7 -18.72 15.62 -0.05
N CYS A 8 -19.34 15.98 1.09
CA CYS A 8 -20.64 16.69 1.09
C CYS A 8 -20.62 18.02 1.86
N GLY A 9 -19.48 18.41 2.46
CA GLY A 9 -19.29 19.68 3.15
C GLY A 9 -20.02 19.82 4.49
N ARG A 10 -20.82 18.82 4.89
CA ARG A 10 -21.58 18.83 6.14
C ARG A 10 -20.64 18.74 7.34
N GLU A 11 -20.91 19.53 8.36
CA GLU A 11 -20.28 19.44 9.67
C GLU A 11 -21.04 18.43 10.53
N SER A 12 -20.30 17.51 11.14
CA SER A 12 -20.83 16.50 12.05
C SER A 12 -19.87 16.31 13.22
N GLU A 13 -20.38 15.91 14.38
CA GLU A 13 -19.52 15.57 15.50
C GLU A 13 -18.76 14.26 15.23
N TRP A 14 -17.46 14.25 15.50
CA TRP A 14 -16.65 13.04 15.46
C TRP A 14 -17.11 12.10 16.57
N PRO A 15 -17.49 10.84 16.26
CA PRO A 15 -17.93 9.89 17.27
C PRO A 15 -16.77 9.56 18.23
N HIS A 16 -17.04 9.58 19.53
CA HIS A 16 -16.09 9.13 20.54
C HIS A 16 -15.98 7.60 20.49
N PRO A 17 -14.76 7.02 20.38
CA PRO A 17 -14.60 5.57 20.41
C PRO A 17 -15.02 5.03 21.79
N GLU A 18 -15.90 4.03 21.80
CA GLU A 18 -16.33 3.32 23.01
C GLU A 18 -15.71 1.92 23.02
N VAL A 19 -15.01 1.55 24.10
CA VAL A 19 -14.48 0.20 24.31
C VAL A 19 -15.19 -0.46 25.48
N GLY A 20 -15.82 -1.60 25.21
CA GLY A 20 -16.57 -2.38 26.20
C GLY A 20 -15.73 -3.53 26.78
N CYS A 21 -15.82 -3.74 28.09
CA CYS A 21 -15.35 -4.97 28.71
C CYS A 21 -16.44 -6.05 28.60
N GLY A 22 -16.17 -7.12 27.86
CA GLY A 22 -17.14 -8.20 27.61
C GLY A 22 -17.59 -8.99 28.86
N SER A 23 -16.87 -8.89 29.98
CA SER A 23 -17.19 -9.65 31.21
C SER A 23 -17.93 -8.84 32.27
N CYS A 24 -17.77 -7.51 32.32
CA CYS A 24 -18.41 -6.66 33.34
C CYS A 24 -19.28 -5.53 32.76
N GLY A 25 -19.32 -5.35 31.45
CA GLY A 25 -20.16 -4.34 30.78
C GLY A 25 -19.68 -2.89 30.96
N MET A 26 -18.52 -2.66 31.55
CA MET A 26 -17.91 -1.32 31.61
C MET A 26 -17.63 -0.82 30.20
N VAL A 27 -17.99 0.43 29.92
CA VAL A 27 -17.66 1.13 28.68
C VAL A 27 -16.74 2.29 29.01
N VAL A 28 -15.58 2.34 28.36
CA VAL A 28 -14.65 3.47 28.42
C VAL A 28 -14.77 4.27 27.13
N ARG A 29 -14.89 5.59 27.25
CA ARG A 29 -14.83 6.53 26.13
C ARG A 29 -13.41 7.02 25.94
N VAL A 30 -12.84 6.79 24.76
CA VAL A 30 -11.50 7.27 24.44
C VAL A 30 -11.57 8.78 24.18
N PRO A 31 -10.81 9.62 24.91
CA PRO A 31 -10.75 11.04 24.62
C PRO A 31 -10.05 11.27 23.28
N VAL A 32 -10.68 12.04 22.39
CA VAL A 32 -10.10 12.46 21.11
C VAL A 32 -9.70 13.92 21.25
N HIS A 33 -8.38 14.17 21.29
CA HIS A 33 -7.84 15.52 21.30
C HIS A 33 -7.64 16.02 19.87
N PRO A 34 -7.92 17.31 19.58
CA PRO A 34 -7.56 17.89 18.29
C PRO A 34 -6.05 17.81 18.11
N VAL A 35 -5.62 17.48 16.89
CA VAL A 35 -4.21 17.60 16.49
C VAL A 35 -3.87 19.09 16.50
N ASP A 36 -2.83 19.48 17.23
CA ASP A 36 -2.35 20.86 17.21
C ASP A 36 -2.08 21.29 15.77
N GLN A 37 -2.66 22.42 15.35
CA GLN A 37 -2.38 22.97 14.03
C GLN A 37 -0.88 23.24 13.91
N PRO A 38 -0.23 22.83 12.80
CA PRO A 38 1.09 23.33 12.48
C PRO A 38 1.05 24.86 12.51
N PRO A 39 2.08 25.54 13.05
CA PRO A 39 2.10 26.99 13.08
C PRO A 39 1.87 27.54 11.67
N GLU A 40 0.93 28.48 11.53
CA GLU A 40 0.66 29.11 10.25
C GLU A 40 1.97 29.68 9.67
N PRO A 41 2.22 29.49 8.36
CA PRO A 41 3.37 30.11 7.72
C PRO A 41 3.24 31.62 7.90
N ALA A 42 4.25 32.21 8.54
CA ALA A 42 4.32 33.63 8.85
C ALA A 42 3.94 34.50 7.63
N ASP A 43 3.15 35.54 7.91
CA ASP A 43 2.69 36.56 6.97
C ASP A 43 3.71 36.81 5.86
N GLN A 44 3.34 36.46 4.63
CA GLN A 44 4.06 36.93 3.45
C GLN A 44 3.97 38.47 3.47
N PRO A 45 5.10 39.19 3.38
CA PRO A 45 5.06 40.65 3.35
C PRO A 45 4.21 41.09 2.15
N PRO A 46 3.37 42.12 2.30
CA PRO A 46 2.45 42.52 1.26
C PRO A 46 3.22 42.90 -0.01
N LEU A 47 2.87 42.27 -1.13
CA LEU A 47 3.26 42.71 -2.46
C LEU A 47 2.81 44.17 -2.62
N GLY A 48 3.79 45.05 -2.81
CA GLY A 48 3.59 46.50 -2.90
C GLY A 48 2.50 46.87 -3.91
N GLN A 49 1.59 47.75 -3.46
CA GLN A 49 0.58 48.39 -4.28
C GLN A 49 1.26 49.28 -5.36
N PRO A 50 0.70 49.40 -6.57
CA PRO A 50 1.25 50.30 -7.58
C PRO A 50 0.85 51.74 -7.23
N ALA A 51 1.84 52.62 -7.07
CA ALA A 51 1.62 54.07 -7.03
C ALA A 51 1.93 54.66 -8.41
N GLY A 52 0.94 55.31 -9.00
CA GLY A 52 1.04 56.04 -10.25
C GLY A 52 1.78 57.38 -10.11
N ASP A 53 2.56 57.64 -11.15
CA ASP A 53 2.74 58.89 -11.90
C ASP A 53 3.58 60.05 -11.35
N ALA A 54 4.63 60.33 -12.14
CA ALA A 54 5.20 61.63 -12.54
C ALA A 54 6.27 62.30 -11.65
N GLY A 55 7.50 62.32 -12.20
CA GLY A 55 8.59 63.20 -11.79
C GLY A 55 9.85 62.98 -12.64
N ALA A 56 9.92 63.63 -13.80
CA ALA A 56 11.06 63.60 -14.72
C ALA A 56 12.27 64.40 -14.20
N ALA A 57 13.48 63.88 -14.41
CA ALA A 57 14.63 64.54 -15.07
C ALA A 57 15.97 63.90 -14.66
N GLY A 58 16.87 63.71 -15.64
CA GLY A 58 18.31 63.63 -15.39
C GLY A 58 19.07 62.58 -16.19
N ALA A 59 19.58 62.97 -17.36
CA ALA A 59 20.40 62.16 -18.26
C ALA A 59 21.82 61.88 -17.74
N GLY A 60 22.41 60.76 -18.20
CA GLY A 60 23.84 60.44 -18.06
C GLY A 60 24.20 59.15 -18.80
N ALA A 61 25.26 59.19 -19.60
CA ALA A 61 25.48 58.36 -20.78
C ALA A 61 26.34 57.09 -20.59
N ALA A 62 26.19 56.18 -21.56
CA ALA A 62 27.19 55.29 -22.20
C ALA A 62 27.98 54.24 -21.38
N GLY A 63 27.94 52.99 -21.85
CA GLY A 63 28.89 51.93 -21.46
C GLY A 63 28.57 50.57 -22.08
N ALA A 64 29.45 50.10 -22.97
CA ALA A 64 29.31 48.97 -23.89
C ALA A 64 29.22 47.54 -23.29
N ALA A 65 28.60 46.67 -24.09
CA ALA A 65 29.00 45.31 -24.50
C ALA A 65 29.39 44.23 -23.47
N GLY A 66 28.79 43.04 -23.66
CA GLY A 66 29.29 41.79 -23.09
C GLY A 66 28.35 40.60 -23.30
N ALA A 67 28.40 39.99 -24.49
CA ALA A 67 27.79 38.70 -24.78
C ALA A 67 28.56 37.56 -24.08
N GLY A 68 27.86 36.52 -23.65
CA GLY A 68 28.48 35.32 -23.08
C GLY A 68 27.47 34.21 -22.83
N ALA A 69 27.11 33.50 -23.89
CA ALA A 69 26.29 32.30 -23.85
C ALA A 69 27.09 31.08 -23.39
N GLY A 70 26.44 30.24 -22.58
CA GLY A 70 26.42 28.79 -22.76
C GLY A 70 27.59 27.95 -22.24
N ALA A 71 27.28 26.96 -21.40
CA ALA A 71 27.86 25.62 -21.53
C ALA A 71 26.94 24.56 -20.91
N ARG A 72 26.21 23.87 -21.79
CA ARG A 72 25.71 22.50 -21.56
C ARG A 72 26.90 21.55 -21.69
N GLY A 73 27.11 20.68 -20.71
CA GLY A 73 28.04 19.56 -20.79
C GLY A 73 27.31 18.24 -20.56
N VAL A 74 27.00 17.55 -21.65
CA VAL A 74 26.51 16.15 -21.68
C VAL A 74 27.71 15.26 -22.01
N ARG A 75 27.61 13.97 -21.60
CA ARG A 75 28.36 12.75 -22.03
C ARG A 75 29.43 12.33 -20.99
N ARG A 76 29.66 11.05 -20.68
CA ARG A 76 29.17 9.73 -21.14
C ARG A 76 29.73 8.67 -20.15
N ASP A 77 28.94 7.67 -19.79
CA ASP A 77 29.39 6.31 -19.37
C ASP A 77 29.88 5.50 -20.61
N PRO A 78 30.45 4.27 -20.53
CA PRO A 78 30.55 3.32 -19.40
C PRO A 78 31.91 2.58 -19.26
N ALA A 79 32.13 1.85 -18.16
CA ALA A 79 33.10 0.75 -18.12
C ALA A 79 32.63 -0.45 -17.27
N ARG A 80 32.56 -1.58 -17.97
CA ARG A 80 32.23 -2.96 -17.58
C ARG A 80 33.45 -3.62 -16.92
N ALA A 81 33.24 -4.42 -15.87
CA ALA A 81 34.18 -5.46 -15.45
C ALA A 81 33.42 -6.71 -14.99
N GLU A 82 33.71 -7.84 -15.65
CA GLU A 82 33.23 -9.19 -15.34
C GLU A 82 34.23 -9.95 -14.43
N PRO A 83 33.80 -11.04 -13.76
CA PRO A 83 34.63 -11.83 -12.86
C PRO A 83 35.32 -13.02 -13.56
N ARG A 84 36.48 -13.44 -13.02
CA ARG A 84 37.16 -14.73 -13.20
C ARG A 84 37.86 -15.02 -11.86
N GLY A 85 37.94 -16.19 -11.25
CA GLY A 85 37.70 -17.59 -11.59
C GLY A 85 38.72 -18.42 -10.79
N GLY A 86 38.39 -19.61 -10.29
CA GLY A 86 39.37 -20.53 -9.69
C GLY A 86 38.76 -21.61 -8.78
N ALA A 87 38.88 -22.87 -9.20
CA ALA A 87 38.47 -24.09 -8.51
C ALA A 87 39.71 -24.80 -7.92
N ASP A 88 39.53 -25.58 -6.86
CA ASP A 88 40.34 -26.78 -6.51
C ASP A 88 39.61 -27.62 -5.42
N GLY A 89 39.62 -28.95 -5.57
CA GLY A 89 39.35 -29.96 -4.52
C GLY A 89 40.52 -30.98 -4.52
N PRO A 90 40.44 -32.21 -3.95
CA PRO A 90 39.59 -32.81 -2.90
C PRO A 90 40.43 -33.49 -1.76
N ASP A 91 39.77 -34.06 -0.72
CA ASP A 91 40.02 -35.40 -0.11
C ASP A 91 39.60 -35.52 1.38
N GLY A 92 38.94 -36.64 1.72
CA GLY A 92 39.14 -37.36 2.99
C GLY A 92 38.00 -37.41 4.03
N PRO A 93 37.56 -38.59 4.52
CA PRO A 93 36.26 -38.80 5.16
C PRO A 93 36.27 -38.81 6.69
N GLY A 94 35.12 -38.54 7.32
CA GLY A 94 34.92 -38.83 8.74
C GLY A 94 33.57 -38.43 9.33
N GLY A 95 32.89 -39.41 9.94
CA GLY A 95 32.04 -39.16 11.11
C GLY A 95 30.56 -38.90 10.83
N GLY A 96 29.76 -39.95 10.94
CA GLY A 96 28.30 -39.89 10.86
C GLY A 96 27.65 -39.05 11.96
N ALA A 97 26.55 -38.41 11.58
CA ALA A 97 25.43 -38.10 12.43
C ALA A 97 24.20 -37.97 11.52
N GLY A 98 23.38 -39.01 11.47
CA GLY A 98 22.12 -38.96 10.73
C GLY A 98 21.24 -37.82 11.25
N PRO A 99 20.57 -37.05 10.38
CA PRO A 99 19.54 -36.14 10.83
C PRO A 99 18.43 -36.98 11.45
N ARG A 100 18.23 -36.79 12.76
CA ARG A 100 17.03 -37.21 13.45
C ARG A 100 15.85 -36.59 12.70
N THR A 101 15.03 -37.45 12.11
CA THR A 101 13.72 -37.09 11.58
C THR A 101 12.89 -36.60 12.76
N ASP A 102 12.80 -35.29 12.93
CA ASP A 102 11.83 -34.68 13.82
C ASP A 102 10.42 -34.99 13.27
N PRO A 103 9.53 -35.66 14.02
CA PRO A 103 8.16 -35.85 13.60
C PRO A 103 7.36 -34.61 14.01
N ALA A 104 7.65 -33.47 13.38
CA ALA A 104 6.65 -32.42 13.26
C ALA A 104 5.74 -32.83 12.11
N ALA A 105 4.77 -33.70 12.43
CA ALA A 105 3.69 -34.06 11.52
C ALA A 105 2.94 -32.78 11.14
N GLY A 106 3.39 -32.15 10.06
CA GLY A 106 2.66 -31.11 9.37
C GLY A 106 1.29 -31.68 9.05
N ARG A 107 0.26 -30.99 9.54
CA ARG A 107 -1.12 -31.24 9.15
C ARG A 107 -1.13 -31.45 7.63
N PRO A 108 -1.63 -32.58 7.11
CA PRO A 108 -1.52 -32.89 5.70
C PRO A 108 -2.09 -31.72 4.92
N ALA A 109 -1.24 -31.11 4.07
CA ALA A 109 -1.67 -30.04 3.18
C ALA A 109 -2.86 -30.58 2.40
N VAL A 110 -4.05 -30.05 2.69
CA VAL A 110 -5.24 -30.43 1.96
C VAL A 110 -4.94 -30.05 0.51
N SER A 111 -4.85 -31.04 -0.38
CA SER A 111 -4.57 -30.80 -1.79
C SER A 111 -5.72 -29.96 -2.36
N ARG A 112 -5.54 -28.64 -2.39
CA ARG A 112 -6.56 -27.75 -2.93
C ARG A 112 -6.68 -28.00 -4.43
N SER A 113 -7.92 -27.99 -4.94
CA SER A 113 -8.16 -28.02 -6.37
C SER A 113 -7.52 -26.81 -7.06
N ALA A 114 -7.30 -26.87 -8.37
CA ALA A 114 -6.87 -25.69 -9.11
C ALA A 114 -7.94 -24.59 -9.04
N PHE A 115 -7.51 -23.33 -8.90
CA PHE A 115 -8.41 -22.18 -8.97
C PHE A 115 -9.04 -22.07 -10.36
N ARG A 116 -10.32 -21.68 -10.42
CA ARG A 116 -11.03 -21.45 -11.67
C ARG A 116 -11.25 -19.94 -11.86
N PRO A 117 -10.48 -19.29 -12.75
CA PRO A 117 -10.58 -17.85 -12.94
C PRO A 117 -11.91 -17.43 -13.56
N VAL A 118 -12.29 -16.19 -13.27
CA VAL A 118 -13.43 -15.50 -13.89
C VAL A 118 -12.92 -14.22 -14.53
N THR A 119 -13.16 -14.08 -15.84
CA THR A 119 -12.75 -12.87 -16.60
C THR A 119 -13.23 -11.58 -15.94
N ILE A 120 -12.34 -10.61 -15.77
CA ILE A 120 -12.66 -9.31 -15.16
C ILE A 120 -13.01 -8.31 -16.25
N ARG A 121 -14.26 -7.80 -16.25
CA ARG A 121 -14.73 -6.77 -17.19
C ARG A 121 -15.13 -5.47 -16.48
N THR A 122 -15.41 -5.57 -15.19
CA THR A 122 -15.89 -4.47 -14.35
C THR A 122 -15.19 -4.49 -12.99
N ALA A 123 -15.25 -3.36 -12.27
CA ALA A 123 -14.80 -3.29 -10.87
C ALA A 123 -15.48 -4.34 -9.98
N ARG A 124 -16.76 -4.65 -10.25
CA ARG A 124 -17.51 -5.68 -9.53
C ARG A 124 -16.93 -7.08 -9.77
N ASP A 125 -16.50 -7.37 -11.00
CA ASP A 125 -15.89 -8.66 -11.32
C ASP A 125 -14.55 -8.85 -10.59
N ALA A 126 -13.79 -7.78 -10.40
CA ALA A 126 -12.56 -7.80 -9.61
C ALA A 126 -12.84 -8.17 -8.14
N VAL A 127 -13.86 -7.56 -7.53
CA VAL A 127 -14.29 -7.90 -6.16
C VAL A 127 -14.77 -9.35 -6.06
N VAL A 128 -15.57 -9.81 -7.03
CA VAL A 128 -16.02 -11.21 -7.09
C VAL A 128 -14.84 -12.18 -7.22
N THR A 129 -13.86 -11.84 -8.05
CA THR A 129 -12.65 -12.64 -8.26
C THR A 129 -11.84 -12.75 -6.97
N ALA A 130 -11.59 -11.64 -6.28
CA ALA A 130 -10.91 -11.64 -4.98
C ALA A 130 -11.67 -12.48 -3.94
N ALA A 131 -13.00 -12.36 -3.86
CA ALA A 131 -13.81 -13.15 -2.93
C ALA A 131 -13.76 -14.66 -3.23
N LEU A 132 -13.80 -15.06 -4.51
CA LEU A 132 -13.63 -16.45 -4.92
C LEU A 132 -12.23 -16.97 -4.60
N TYR A 133 -11.21 -16.14 -4.77
CA TYR A 133 -9.83 -16.50 -4.48
C TYR A 133 -9.59 -16.71 -2.98
N LEU A 134 -10.14 -15.84 -2.13
CA LEU A 134 -10.10 -16.01 -0.66
C LEU A 134 -10.83 -17.28 -0.20
N ARG A 135 -12.00 -17.57 -0.79
CA ARG A 135 -12.69 -18.85 -0.52
C ARG A 135 -11.87 -20.05 -0.95
N TRP A 136 -11.24 -19.96 -2.11
CA TRP A 136 -10.31 -20.98 -2.59
C TRP A 136 -9.12 -21.14 -1.63
N LEU A 137 -8.65 -20.07 -0.97
CA LEU A 137 -7.61 -20.08 0.08
C LEU A 137 -8.05 -20.74 1.39
N GLY A 138 -9.34 -20.98 1.55
CA GLY A 138 -9.89 -21.64 2.73
C GLY A 138 -10.58 -20.67 3.69
N PHE A 139 -10.58 -19.37 3.41
CA PHE A 139 -11.38 -18.40 4.17
C PHE A 139 -12.87 -18.63 3.93
N GLN A 140 -13.59 -18.95 4.99
CA GLN A 140 -15.04 -19.17 4.94
C GLN A 140 -15.79 -17.85 5.14
N ASP A 141 -17.06 -17.79 4.74
CA ASP A 141 -17.94 -16.64 4.99
C ASP A 141 -17.40 -15.27 4.51
N VAL A 142 -16.71 -15.23 3.36
CA VAL A 142 -16.24 -13.98 2.75
C VAL A 142 -17.44 -13.11 2.36
N ARG A 143 -17.58 -11.96 3.02
CA ARG A 143 -18.67 -11.00 2.85
C ARG A 143 -18.12 -9.60 2.59
N GLN A 144 -18.83 -8.85 1.77
CA GLN A 144 -18.64 -7.42 1.65
C GLN A 144 -19.48 -6.75 2.75
N PRO A 145 -18.96 -5.76 3.50
CA PRO A 145 -19.78 -4.99 4.44
C PRO A 145 -20.88 -4.23 3.70
N ASP A 146 -22.03 -4.02 4.37
CA ASP A 146 -23.26 -3.40 3.81
C ASP A 146 -23.13 -1.88 3.55
N GLN A 147 -22.03 -1.43 2.96
CA GLN A 147 -21.88 -0.06 2.45
C GLN A 147 -22.28 -0.02 0.98
N VAL A 148 -23.02 1.01 0.57
CA VAL A 148 -23.32 1.28 -0.84
C VAL A 148 -22.00 1.67 -1.51
N PRO A 149 -21.38 0.82 -2.33
CA PRO A 149 -20.06 1.11 -2.87
C PRO A 149 -20.19 2.17 -3.96
N ILE A 150 -19.31 3.16 -3.97
CA ILE A 150 -19.14 4.02 -5.14
C ILE A 150 -18.42 3.17 -6.19
N PRO A 151 -18.90 3.11 -7.45
CA PRO A 151 -18.21 2.37 -8.50
C PRO A 151 -16.76 2.88 -8.65
N SER A 152 -15.79 1.97 -8.58
CA SER A 152 -14.34 2.24 -8.70
C SER A 152 -13.63 2.71 -7.43
N GLU A 153 -14.29 2.71 -6.28
CA GLU A 153 -13.61 2.84 -4.99
C GLU A 153 -13.00 1.49 -4.56
N VAL A 154 -12.05 1.58 -3.64
CA VAL A 154 -11.46 0.41 -3.00
C VAL A 154 -12.49 -0.27 -2.09
N VAL A 155 -12.65 -1.59 -2.23
CA VAL A 155 -13.69 -2.38 -1.57
C VAL A 155 -13.11 -3.31 -0.50
N ASP A 156 -13.70 -3.28 0.69
CA ASP A 156 -13.38 -4.22 1.77
C ASP A 156 -14.15 -5.53 1.63
N LEU A 157 -13.45 -6.65 1.81
CA LEU A 157 -13.99 -7.99 2.00
C LEU A 157 -13.57 -8.51 3.37
N ARG A 158 -14.48 -9.14 4.10
CA ARG A 158 -14.23 -9.65 5.45
C ARG A 158 -14.64 -11.11 5.56
N ALA A 159 -13.84 -11.87 6.28
CA ALA A 159 -14.12 -13.23 6.71
C ALA A 159 -13.47 -13.45 8.09
N PRO A 160 -13.86 -14.49 8.85
CA PRO A 160 -13.16 -14.84 10.08
C PRO A 160 -11.65 -14.99 9.83
N GLY A 161 -10.84 -14.16 10.50
CA GLY A 161 -9.38 -14.17 10.40
C GLY A 161 -8.78 -13.39 9.23
N VAL A 162 -9.57 -12.76 8.36
CA VAL A 162 -9.05 -11.96 7.23
C VAL A 162 -9.86 -10.69 6.94
N VAL A 163 -9.15 -9.62 6.64
CA VAL A 163 -9.67 -8.42 6.00
C VAL A 163 -8.91 -8.23 4.70
N ALA A 164 -9.62 -8.19 3.59
CA ALA A 164 -9.03 -8.00 2.28
C ALA A 164 -9.52 -6.71 1.64
N GLN A 165 -8.59 -5.93 1.11
CA GLN A 165 -8.87 -4.72 0.37
C GLN A 165 -8.73 -5.01 -1.13
N VAL A 166 -9.67 -4.51 -1.95
CA VAL A 166 -9.69 -4.72 -3.40
C VAL A 166 -9.71 -3.38 -4.10
N ASP A 167 -8.64 -3.02 -4.80
CA ASP A 167 -8.53 -1.81 -5.61
C ASP A 167 -8.75 -2.14 -7.10
N PRO A 168 -9.93 -1.82 -7.66
CA PRO A 168 -10.24 -2.05 -9.07
C PRO A 168 -9.79 -0.89 -9.98
N THR A 169 -9.04 0.09 -9.46
CA THR A 169 -8.60 1.24 -10.26
C THR A 169 -7.45 0.86 -11.18
N THR A 170 -7.22 1.70 -12.19
CA THR A 170 -6.09 1.58 -13.12
C THR A 170 -4.83 2.31 -12.63
N ALA A 171 -4.88 2.90 -11.43
CA ALA A 171 -3.73 3.57 -10.82
C ALA A 171 -3.01 2.61 -9.85
N PRO A 172 -1.67 2.54 -9.88
CA PRO A 172 -0.94 1.69 -8.93
C PRO A 172 -1.21 2.10 -7.48
N ALA A 173 -1.44 1.12 -6.62
CA ALA A 173 -1.65 1.36 -5.19
C ALA A 173 -0.35 1.83 -4.52
N GLY A 174 -0.45 2.96 -3.81
CA GLY A 174 0.68 3.59 -3.13
C GLY A 174 0.83 3.17 -1.67
N LEU A 175 1.91 3.64 -1.04
CA LEU A 175 2.29 3.36 0.36
C LEU A 175 1.12 3.50 1.35
N ARG A 176 0.39 4.62 1.27
CA ARG A 176 -0.71 4.92 2.20
C ARG A 176 -1.84 3.90 2.12
N ALA A 177 -2.11 3.33 0.94
CA ALA A 177 -3.14 2.31 0.80
C ALA A 177 -2.75 1.02 1.55
N VAL A 178 -1.46 0.65 1.50
CA VAL A 178 -0.92 -0.50 2.27
C VAL A 178 -0.98 -0.24 3.78
N GLU A 179 -0.65 0.97 4.24
CA GLU A 179 -0.75 1.31 5.66
C GLU A 179 -2.21 1.33 6.14
N CYS A 180 -3.14 1.79 5.30
CA CYS A 180 -4.57 1.75 5.60
C CYS A 180 -5.09 0.32 5.76
N VAL A 181 -4.76 -0.60 4.85
CA VAL A 181 -5.21 -2.00 4.97
C VAL A 181 -4.65 -2.67 6.21
N TRP A 182 -3.40 -2.34 6.58
CA TRP A 182 -2.78 -2.83 7.80
C TRP A 182 -3.51 -2.37 9.07
N LEU A 183 -3.81 -1.07 9.17
CA LEU A 183 -4.54 -0.52 10.32
C LEU A 183 -5.95 -1.11 10.43
N ASN A 184 -6.62 -1.37 9.30
CA ASN A 184 -7.93 -2.02 9.27
C ASN A 184 -7.86 -3.46 9.79
N GLY A 185 -6.86 -4.23 9.37
CA GLY A 185 -6.65 -5.59 9.87
C GLY A 185 -6.28 -5.64 11.35
N LEU A 186 -5.41 -4.73 11.82
CA LEU A 186 -5.11 -4.59 13.25
C LEU A 186 -6.35 -4.29 14.08
N THR A 187 -7.20 -3.37 13.61
CA THR A 187 -8.47 -3.04 14.28
C THR A 187 -9.40 -4.24 14.35
N ALA A 188 -9.43 -5.06 13.30
CA ALA A 188 -10.21 -6.29 13.24
C ALA A 188 -9.53 -7.51 13.89
N SER A 189 -8.29 -7.37 14.40
CA SER A 189 -7.44 -8.49 14.84
C SER A 189 -7.37 -9.63 13.81
N ALA A 190 -7.23 -9.27 12.53
CA ALA A 190 -7.29 -10.17 11.39
C ALA A 190 -6.10 -9.94 10.44
N THR A 191 -5.78 -10.95 9.64
CA THR A 191 -4.76 -10.83 8.59
C THR A 191 -5.23 -9.85 7.52
N SER A 192 -4.42 -8.85 7.19
CA SER A 192 -4.68 -7.92 6.09
C SER A 192 -4.20 -8.50 4.76
N VAL A 193 -5.02 -8.46 3.72
CA VAL A 193 -4.65 -8.85 2.34
C VAL A 193 -5.01 -7.72 1.38
N TYR A 194 -4.21 -7.47 0.35
CA TYR A 194 -4.52 -6.46 -0.66
C TYR A 194 -4.50 -7.07 -2.07
N PHE A 195 -5.57 -6.87 -2.82
CA PHE A 195 -5.68 -7.11 -4.26
C PHE A 195 -5.71 -5.79 -5.04
N SER A 196 -4.95 -5.68 -6.13
CA SER A 196 -4.95 -4.52 -7.02
C SER A 196 -5.02 -4.94 -8.49
N LEU A 197 -5.79 -4.24 -9.32
CA LEU A 197 -5.76 -4.43 -10.77
C LEU A 197 -4.52 -3.79 -11.41
N ALA A 198 -4.11 -2.61 -10.96
CA ALA A 198 -2.99 -1.87 -11.53
C ALA A 198 -1.63 -2.18 -10.88
N GLY A 199 -1.62 -3.03 -9.87
CA GLY A 199 -0.43 -3.33 -9.09
C GLY A 199 -0.11 -2.27 -8.05
N TYR A 200 1.17 -2.17 -7.70
CA TYR A 200 1.67 -1.45 -6.53
C TYR A 200 2.91 -0.65 -6.89
N THR A 201 3.13 0.47 -6.20
CA THR A 201 4.43 1.15 -6.24
C THR A 201 5.50 0.30 -5.54
N GLU A 202 6.78 0.55 -5.86
CA GLU A 202 7.90 -0.15 -5.21
C GLU A 202 7.93 0.08 -3.70
N GLU A 203 7.70 1.33 -3.25
CA GLU A 203 7.57 1.68 -1.84
C GLU A 203 6.44 0.90 -1.15
N ALA A 204 5.30 0.72 -1.82
CA ALA A 204 4.17 -0.03 -1.29
C ALA A 204 4.51 -1.52 -1.12
N ARG A 205 5.26 -2.11 -2.07
CA ARG A 205 5.71 -3.52 -1.97
C ARG A 205 6.69 -3.70 -0.81
N GLY A 206 7.73 -2.86 -0.72
CA GLY A 206 8.69 -2.93 0.38
C GLY A 206 8.01 -2.77 1.74
N ARG A 207 7.05 -1.82 1.85
CA ARG A 207 6.29 -1.65 3.10
C ARG A 207 5.41 -2.85 3.43
N ALA A 208 4.78 -3.47 2.43
CA ALA A 208 3.95 -4.64 2.64
C ALA A 208 4.79 -5.83 3.14
N ASP A 209 6.04 -5.96 2.69
CA ASP A 209 6.96 -7.00 3.17
C ASP A 209 7.32 -6.80 4.65
N ASP A 210 7.66 -5.58 5.04
CA ASP A 210 7.92 -5.22 6.44
C ASP A 210 6.72 -5.52 7.35
N LEU A 211 5.51 -5.26 6.86
CA LEU A 211 4.26 -5.44 7.60
C LEU A 211 3.69 -6.87 7.47
N GLY A 212 4.28 -7.70 6.62
CA GLY A 212 3.80 -9.06 6.36
C GLY A 212 2.46 -9.15 5.65
N ILE A 213 2.11 -8.17 4.80
CA ILE A 213 0.82 -8.08 4.11
C ILE A 213 0.92 -8.79 2.74
N PRO A 214 0.12 -9.84 2.49
CA PRO A 214 -0.02 -10.45 1.18
C PRO A 214 -0.55 -9.47 0.13
N LEU A 215 0.22 -9.28 -0.94
CA LEU A 215 -0.16 -8.48 -2.10
C LEU A 215 -0.45 -9.38 -3.31
N PHE A 216 -1.55 -9.10 -3.99
CA PHE A 216 -1.96 -9.80 -5.20
C PHE A 216 -2.28 -8.83 -6.33
N VAL A 217 -1.76 -9.11 -7.52
CA VAL A 217 -2.17 -8.41 -8.74
C VAL A 217 -3.18 -9.26 -9.48
N MET A 218 -4.30 -8.66 -9.87
CA MET A 218 -5.31 -9.33 -10.69
C MET A 218 -5.20 -8.85 -12.13
N ASP A 219 -5.08 -9.77 -13.08
CA ASP A 219 -5.16 -9.44 -14.49
C ASP A 219 -6.61 -9.54 -15.02
N LEU A 220 -6.84 -9.11 -16.25
CA LEU A 220 -8.16 -9.20 -16.88
C LEU A 220 -8.62 -10.65 -17.13
N THR A 221 -7.73 -11.64 -17.02
CA THR A 221 -8.09 -13.06 -17.08
C THR A 221 -8.72 -13.54 -15.78
N GLY A 222 -8.52 -12.81 -14.68
CA GLY A 222 -9.08 -13.11 -13.37
C GLY A 222 -8.27 -14.11 -12.55
N MET A 223 -6.97 -14.26 -12.85
CA MET A 223 -6.04 -15.02 -12.03
C MET A 223 -5.27 -14.06 -11.11
N PRO A 224 -5.53 -14.04 -9.79
CA PRO A 224 -4.70 -13.27 -8.86
C PRO A 224 -3.30 -13.88 -8.77
N GLN A 225 -2.28 -13.05 -8.99
CA GLN A 225 -0.87 -13.42 -8.92
C GLN A 225 -0.26 -12.87 -7.63
N PRO A 226 0.38 -13.70 -6.79
CA PRO A 226 1.13 -13.21 -5.64
C PRO A 226 2.32 -12.37 -6.15
N VAL A 227 2.58 -11.25 -5.49
CA VAL A 227 3.71 -10.37 -5.85
C VAL A 227 4.67 -10.16 -4.70
N ASN A 228 4.54 -10.87 -3.60
CA ASN A 228 5.51 -10.81 -2.50
C ASN A 228 5.51 -12.08 -1.64
N ASP A 229 6.56 -12.24 -0.84
CA ASP A 229 6.78 -13.43 -0.01
C ASP A 229 5.61 -13.74 0.96
N PRO A 230 4.99 -12.74 1.64
CA PRO A 230 3.75 -12.97 2.38
C PRO A 230 2.63 -13.58 1.54
N ALA A 231 2.45 -13.14 0.28
CA ALA A 231 1.44 -13.69 -0.61
C ALA A 231 1.76 -15.12 -1.04
N ASP A 232 3.01 -15.42 -1.37
CA ASP A 232 3.44 -16.78 -1.71
C ASP A 232 3.24 -17.74 -0.54
N ARG A 233 3.58 -17.31 0.69
CA ARG A 233 3.31 -18.08 1.90
C ARG A 233 1.82 -18.33 2.10
N LEU A 234 0.97 -17.32 1.91
CA LEU A 234 -0.48 -17.49 2.02
C LEU A 234 -1.03 -18.47 0.97
N VAL A 235 -0.52 -18.42 -0.26
CA VAL A 235 -0.94 -19.36 -1.33
C VAL A 235 -0.51 -20.80 -1.01
N GLY A 236 0.69 -20.99 -0.48
CA GLY A 236 1.24 -22.30 -0.13
C GLY A 236 0.58 -22.93 1.11
N MET A 237 0.27 -22.13 2.13
CA MET A 237 -0.30 -22.63 3.39
C MET A 237 -1.83 -22.66 3.39
N GLY A 238 -2.49 -21.73 2.68
CA GLY A 238 -3.92 -21.47 2.85
C GLY A 238 -4.23 -20.67 4.12
N ALA A 239 -5.51 -20.53 4.42
CA ALA A 239 -6.06 -19.86 5.60
C ALA A 239 -5.73 -20.58 6.92
#